data_AF-A0A0S8DPT3-F1
#
_entry.id   AF-A0A0S8DPT3-F1
#
_cell.length_a   1.000
_cell.length_b   1.000
_cell.length_c   1.000
_cell.angle_alpha   90.00
_cell.angle_beta   90.00
_cell.angle_gamma   90.00
#
_symmetry.space_group_name_H-M   'P 1'
#
loop_
_entity.id
_entity.type
_entity.pdbx_description
1 polymer ?
#
loop_
_entity_poly.entity_id
_entity_poly.type
_entity_poly.pdbx_seq_one_letter_code
_entity_poly.pdbx_strand_id
1 'polypeptide(L)'
;MSPKGPEIYLQKAPTEFNITYSNVAGGQAGISVNGGSKLTWGDGNIDADPCFADPGSHDYHLKSEAGRWDSNIQSWIQDDITSLCIDAGDPMSPIGWELFPNGGFVNMGAYGGTSKASKSYFGEPICETIVAGDINGDGQVNRVDLEIMALHWTDDEPISFP
;
A
#
# COMPACT_ATOMS: atom_id res chain seq x y z
N MET A 1 11.12 11.16 -25.65
CA MET A 1 11.75 10.06 -24.89
C MET A 1 13.00 10.62 -24.21
N SER A 2 13.05 10.61 -22.88
CA SER A 2 14.23 11.08 -22.13
C SER A 2 15.43 10.17 -22.41
N PRO A 3 16.65 10.70 -22.64
CA PRO A 3 17.87 9.90 -22.88
C PRO A 3 18.44 9.26 -21.59
N LYS A 4 17.67 9.29 -20.50
CA LYS A 4 18.01 8.94 -19.13
C LYS A 4 16.80 8.18 -18.57
N GLY A 5 17.03 7.06 -17.89
CA GLY A 5 16.03 6.01 -17.54
C GLY A 5 14.61 6.53 -17.26
N PRO A 6 13.57 5.80 -17.71
CA PRO A 6 12.21 6.32 -17.81
C PRO A 6 11.66 6.89 -16.49
N GLU A 7 12.06 6.31 -15.34
CA GLU A 7 11.50 6.67 -14.03
C GLU A 7 12.52 7.31 -13.07
N ILE A 8 13.65 6.64 -12.80
CA ILE A 8 14.66 7.08 -11.82
C ILE A 8 16.05 7.04 -12.43
N TYR A 9 16.83 8.11 -12.22
CA TYR A 9 18.16 8.26 -12.83
C TYR A 9 19.23 8.79 -11.86
N LEU A 10 20.14 7.91 -11.44
CA LEU A 10 21.25 8.24 -10.53
C LEU A 10 22.51 8.57 -11.33
N GLN A 11 22.99 9.83 -11.28
CA GLN A 11 24.07 10.32 -12.18
C GLN A 11 25.39 10.69 -11.52
N LYS A 12 25.35 11.20 -10.29
CA LYS A 12 26.51 11.86 -9.69
C LYS A 12 26.96 11.12 -8.42
N ALA A 13 28.25 10.85 -8.39
CA ALA A 13 28.93 9.99 -7.44
C ALA A 13 28.96 10.54 -5.99
N PRO A 14 29.04 9.65 -4.99
CA PRO A 14 28.26 8.41 -4.86
C PRO A 14 26.89 8.72 -4.24
N THR A 15 25.82 8.20 -4.84
CA THR A 15 24.46 8.20 -4.25
C THR A 15 24.05 6.78 -3.93
N GLU A 16 23.55 6.54 -2.73
CA GLU A 16 22.88 5.30 -2.36
C GLU A 16 21.37 5.53 -2.38
N PHE A 17 20.64 4.67 -3.07
CA PHE A 17 19.18 4.71 -3.13
C PHE A 17 18.64 3.32 -2.77
N ASN A 18 17.86 3.26 -1.69
CA ASN A 18 17.19 2.05 -1.24
C ASN A 18 15.68 2.25 -1.44
N ILE A 19 15.02 1.28 -2.06
CA ILE A 19 13.58 1.33 -2.33
C ILE A 19 12.93 0.01 -1.94
N THR A 20 11.82 0.10 -1.23
CA THR A 20 10.98 -1.01 -0.74
C THR A 20 9.52 -0.57 -0.83
N TYR A 21 8.60 -1.53 -0.96
CA TYR A 21 7.15 -1.30 -0.90
C TYR A 21 6.68 -0.10 -1.76
N SER A 22 7.15 -0.07 -3.01
CA SER A 22 6.87 1.00 -3.96
C SER A 22 6.38 0.44 -5.29
N ASN A 23 5.39 1.08 -5.89
CA ASN A 23 5.02 0.83 -7.28
C ASN A 23 5.86 1.72 -8.21
N VAL A 24 6.70 1.12 -9.04
CA VAL A 24 7.64 1.83 -9.92
C VAL A 24 7.45 1.35 -11.34
N ALA A 25 7.06 2.26 -12.24
CA ALA A 25 6.84 1.91 -13.63
C ALA A 25 8.14 1.42 -14.29
N GLY A 26 8.04 0.27 -14.97
CA GLY A 26 9.19 -0.43 -15.55
C GLY A 26 10.06 -1.17 -14.53
N GLY A 27 9.66 -1.17 -13.25
CA GLY A 27 10.31 -1.87 -12.14
C GLY A 27 11.79 -1.53 -11.99
N GLN A 28 12.57 -2.48 -11.49
CA GLN A 28 14.02 -2.31 -11.31
C GLN A 28 14.74 -2.00 -12.64
N ALA A 29 14.24 -2.56 -13.76
CA ALA A 29 14.81 -2.35 -15.09
C ALA A 29 14.60 -0.91 -15.61
N GLY A 30 13.60 -0.20 -15.10
CA GLY A 30 13.32 1.21 -15.40
C GLY A 30 14.29 2.20 -14.73
N ILE A 31 15.13 1.71 -13.81
CA ILE A 31 16.09 2.54 -13.07
C ILE A 31 17.47 2.48 -13.73
N SER A 32 18.08 3.64 -13.96
CA SER A 32 19.48 3.68 -14.40
C SER A 32 20.40 4.17 -13.27
N VAL A 33 21.48 3.43 -13.09
CA VAL A 33 22.47 3.65 -12.03
C VAL A 33 23.83 3.92 -12.68
N ASN A 34 24.38 5.12 -12.50
CA ASN A 34 25.66 5.55 -13.07
C ASN A 34 26.54 6.24 -12.02
N GLY A 35 27.78 6.57 -12.39
CA GLY A 35 28.67 7.39 -11.55
C GLY A 35 29.10 6.73 -10.24
N GLY A 36 29.11 5.40 -10.17
CA GLY A 36 29.43 4.67 -8.93
C GLY A 36 28.34 4.71 -7.86
N SER A 37 27.12 5.12 -8.22
CA SER A 37 25.94 5.03 -7.35
C SER A 37 25.50 3.58 -7.14
N LYS A 38 24.73 3.34 -6.08
CA LYS A 38 24.20 2.02 -5.71
C LYS A 38 22.68 2.09 -5.57
N LEU A 39 22.00 1.14 -6.22
CA LEU A 39 20.59 0.85 -6.01
C LEU A 39 20.46 -0.41 -5.16
N THR A 40 19.68 -0.34 -4.10
CA THR A 40 19.17 -1.51 -3.37
C THR A 40 17.69 -1.63 -3.66
N TRP A 41 17.32 -2.63 -4.46
CA TRP A 41 15.94 -3.00 -4.70
C TRP A 41 15.51 -4.00 -3.62
N GLY A 42 14.82 -3.52 -2.60
CA GLY A 42 14.33 -4.35 -1.51
C GLY A 42 12.97 -4.96 -1.78
N ASP A 43 12.34 -5.44 -0.72
CA ASP A 43 11.08 -6.19 -0.77
C ASP A 43 9.87 -5.32 -1.13
N GLY A 44 8.80 -5.97 -1.57
CA GLY A 44 7.47 -5.36 -1.75
C GLY A 44 7.33 -4.37 -2.91
N ASN A 45 8.38 -4.15 -3.70
CA ASN A 45 8.27 -3.31 -4.89
C ASN A 45 7.48 -4.01 -5.99
N ILE A 46 6.57 -3.28 -6.65
CA ILE A 46 5.75 -3.78 -7.76
C ILE A 46 5.91 -2.89 -9.00
N ASP A 47 5.54 -3.42 -10.17
CA ASP A 47 5.43 -2.69 -11.44
C ASP A 47 4.06 -3.03 -12.04
N ALA A 48 3.08 -2.21 -11.71
CA ALA A 48 1.69 -2.41 -12.11
C ALA A 48 1.01 -1.06 -12.38
N ASP A 49 -0.05 -1.07 -13.18
CA ASP A 49 -0.93 0.10 -13.25
C ASP A 49 -1.55 0.35 -11.85
N PRO A 50 -1.33 1.54 -11.23
CA PRO A 50 -1.95 1.87 -9.95
C PRO A 50 -3.48 1.84 -9.97
N CYS A 51 -4.12 1.80 -11.15
CA CYS A 51 -5.57 1.82 -11.30
C CYS A 51 -6.18 3.04 -10.58
N PHE A 52 -5.65 4.23 -10.86
CA PHE A 52 -6.26 5.47 -10.37
C PHE A 52 -7.65 5.67 -10.98
N ALA A 53 -8.55 6.26 -10.21
CA ALA A 53 -9.93 6.49 -10.62
C ALA A 53 -10.06 7.36 -11.87
N ASP A 54 -9.45 8.56 -11.82
CA ASP A 54 -9.42 9.51 -12.92
C ASP A 54 -8.22 10.47 -12.76
N PRO A 55 -7.02 10.05 -13.17
CA PRO A 55 -5.83 10.90 -13.08
C PRO A 55 -5.95 12.16 -13.96
N GLY A 56 -6.79 12.15 -15.00
CA GLY A 56 -7.03 13.31 -15.86
C GLY A 56 -7.78 14.44 -15.16
N SER A 57 -8.62 14.12 -14.17
CA SER A 57 -9.28 15.09 -13.30
C SER A 57 -8.60 15.25 -11.94
N HIS A 58 -7.43 14.64 -11.74
CA HIS A 58 -6.65 14.63 -10.49
C HIS A 58 -7.27 13.79 -9.37
N ASP A 59 -8.11 12.81 -9.70
CA ASP A 59 -8.57 11.79 -8.77
C ASP A 59 -7.60 10.59 -8.77
N TYR A 60 -6.61 10.68 -7.87
CA TYR A 60 -5.57 9.66 -7.67
C TYR A 60 -5.93 8.65 -6.58
N HIS A 61 -7.20 8.54 -6.18
CA HIS A 61 -7.61 7.43 -5.33
C HIS A 61 -7.51 6.12 -6.11
N LEU A 62 -7.10 5.05 -5.44
CA LEU A 62 -6.98 3.72 -6.02
C LEU A 62 -8.38 3.13 -6.23
N LYS A 63 -8.65 2.53 -7.39
CA LYS A 63 -9.91 1.82 -7.59
C LYS A 63 -10.05 0.64 -6.64
N SER A 64 -11.27 0.45 -6.12
CA SER A 64 -11.59 -0.66 -5.22
C SER A 64 -13.02 -1.14 -5.40
N GLU A 65 -13.18 -2.46 -5.54
CA GLU A 65 -14.50 -3.12 -5.53
C GLU A 65 -15.16 -3.04 -4.14
N ALA A 66 -14.39 -2.84 -3.08
CA ALA A 66 -14.89 -2.61 -1.72
C ALA A 66 -15.24 -1.14 -1.42
N GLY A 67 -14.76 -0.23 -2.26
CA GLY A 67 -15.11 1.18 -2.18
C GLY A 67 -13.90 2.11 -2.15
N ARG A 68 -13.98 3.13 -2.98
CA ARG A 68 -13.05 4.24 -3.07
C ARG A 68 -13.74 5.54 -2.66
N TRP A 69 -13.02 6.45 -2.01
CA TRP A 69 -13.57 7.74 -1.62
C TRP A 69 -13.70 8.68 -2.84
N ASP A 70 -14.92 9.18 -3.08
CA ASP A 70 -15.18 10.24 -4.05
C ASP A 70 -15.35 11.59 -3.33
N SER A 71 -14.44 12.53 -3.62
CA SER A 71 -14.44 13.84 -2.96
C SER A 71 -15.51 14.80 -3.47
N ASN A 72 -16.07 14.57 -4.66
CA ASN A 72 -17.12 15.40 -5.25
C ASN A 72 -18.47 15.15 -4.57
N ILE A 73 -18.78 13.87 -4.31
CA ILE A 73 -20.05 13.48 -3.66
C ILE A 73 -19.91 13.15 -2.17
N GLN A 74 -18.68 13.17 -1.64
CA GLN A 74 -18.37 12.86 -0.24
C GLN A 74 -18.90 11.48 0.19
N SER A 75 -18.71 10.47 -0.66
CA SER A 75 -19.22 9.12 -0.45
C SER A 75 -18.24 8.07 -0.97
N TRP A 76 -18.44 6.82 -0.55
CA TRP A 76 -17.75 5.66 -1.09
C TRP A 76 -18.45 5.19 -2.38
N ILE A 77 -17.65 4.91 -3.41
CA ILE A 77 -18.10 4.35 -4.69
C ILE A 77 -17.36 3.04 -4.92
N GLN A 78 -18.08 1.99 -5.27
CA GLN A 78 -17.48 0.72 -5.68
C GLN A 78 -17.07 0.80 -7.15
N ASP A 79 -15.82 0.41 -7.42
CA ASP A 79 -15.28 0.30 -8.77
C ASP A 79 -15.40 -1.16 -9.29
N ASP A 80 -15.01 -1.37 -10.54
CA ASP A 80 -15.04 -2.66 -11.24
C ASP A 80 -13.73 -3.46 -11.13
N ILE A 81 -12.73 -2.89 -10.45
CA ILE A 81 -11.41 -3.48 -10.24
C ILE A 81 -10.81 -3.00 -8.93
N THR A 82 -10.09 -3.89 -8.25
CA THR A 82 -9.28 -3.57 -7.08
C THR A 82 -7.82 -3.37 -7.48
N SER A 83 -7.26 -2.21 -7.16
CA SER A 83 -5.85 -1.88 -7.41
C SER A 83 -4.89 -2.80 -6.66
N LEU A 84 -3.81 -3.24 -7.31
CA LEU A 84 -2.72 -3.96 -6.66
C LEU A 84 -1.88 -3.11 -5.69
N CYS A 85 -2.12 -1.79 -5.67
CA CYS A 85 -1.52 -0.89 -4.69
C CYS A 85 -2.28 -0.87 -3.35
N ILE A 86 -3.46 -1.49 -3.28
CA ILE A 86 -4.20 -1.62 -2.03
C ILE A 86 -3.53 -2.68 -1.15
N ASP A 87 -3.36 -2.38 0.14
CA ASP A 87 -2.71 -3.22 1.17
C ASP A 87 -1.26 -3.65 0.85
N ALA A 88 -0.60 -2.94 -0.07
CA ALA A 88 0.70 -3.34 -0.61
C ALA A 88 1.87 -2.45 -0.15
N GLY A 89 1.62 -1.54 0.79
CA GLY A 89 2.65 -0.78 1.48
C GLY A 89 3.48 -1.63 2.43
N ASP A 90 4.42 -1.00 3.14
CA ASP A 90 5.29 -1.68 4.08
C ASP A 90 4.46 -2.31 5.23
N PRO A 91 4.55 -3.65 5.43
CA PRO A 91 3.82 -4.35 6.47
C PRO A 91 4.12 -3.89 7.89
N MET A 92 5.23 -3.20 8.13
CA MET A 92 5.55 -2.62 9.44
C MET A 92 5.19 -1.13 9.55
N SER A 93 4.74 -0.50 8.46
CA SER A 93 4.27 0.87 8.51
C SER A 93 2.90 0.94 9.20
N PRO A 94 2.65 1.99 10.00
CA PRO A 94 1.35 2.16 10.62
C PRO A 94 0.29 2.35 9.54
N ILE A 95 -0.81 1.61 9.63
CA ILE A 95 -1.97 1.75 8.75
C ILE A 95 -2.61 3.14 8.83
N GLY A 96 -2.32 3.92 9.88
CA GLY A 96 -2.79 5.29 10.01
C GLY A 96 -4.31 5.36 10.14
N TRP A 97 -4.94 6.16 9.27
CA TRP A 97 -6.37 6.45 9.32
C TRP A 97 -7.21 5.66 8.31
N GLU A 98 -6.67 4.63 7.67
CA GLU A 98 -7.42 3.85 6.70
C GLU A 98 -8.61 3.13 7.34
N LEU A 99 -9.79 3.30 6.76
CA LEU A 99 -11.05 2.83 7.33
C LEU A 99 -11.33 1.38 6.94
N PHE A 100 -11.82 0.61 7.90
CA PHE A 100 -12.27 -0.78 7.73
C PHE A 100 -13.26 -0.96 6.55
N PRO A 101 -13.15 -2.03 5.74
CA PRO A 101 -12.06 -3.01 5.72
C PRO A 101 -10.77 -2.44 5.09
N ASN A 102 -9.61 -2.75 5.67
CA ASN A 102 -8.32 -2.13 5.34
C ASN A 102 -7.14 -3.14 5.25
N GLY A 103 -7.40 -4.45 5.23
CA GLY A 103 -6.40 -5.48 4.90
C GLY A 103 -5.32 -5.71 5.96
N GLY A 104 -5.20 -4.83 6.95
CA GLY A 104 -4.14 -4.84 7.95
C GLY A 104 -2.82 -4.23 7.48
N PHE A 105 -2.74 -3.72 6.25
CA PHE A 105 -1.54 -3.09 5.68
C PHE A 105 -1.87 -1.76 5.01
N VAL A 106 -0.95 -0.80 5.09
CA VAL A 106 -1.18 0.52 4.50
C VAL A 106 -1.21 0.44 2.97
N ASN A 107 -2.12 1.18 2.33
CA ASN A 107 -2.15 1.32 0.88
C ASN A 107 -0.90 2.08 0.39
N MET A 108 -0.43 1.76 -0.81
CA MET A 108 0.56 2.60 -1.51
C MET A 108 -0.09 3.85 -2.14
N GLY A 109 0.69 4.92 -2.30
CA GLY A 109 0.29 6.10 -3.07
C GLY A 109 -0.28 7.25 -2.22
N ALA A 110 -0.89 8.23 -2.90
CA ALA A 110 -1.18 9.55 -2.34
C ALA A 110 -2.16 9.57 -1.15
N TYR A 111 -3.03 8.56 -1.07
CA TYR A 111 -4.07 8.47 -0.05
C TYR A 111 -3.80 7.38 1.00
N GLY A 112 -2.72 6.61 0.86
CA GLY A 112 -2.32 5.63 1.87
C GLY A 112 -2.13 6.26 3.24
N GLY A 113 -2.59 5.58 4.28
CA GLY A 113 -2.58 6.04 5.67
C GLY A 113 -3.62 7.12 6.00
N THR A 114 -4.51 7.48 5.07
CA THR A 114 -5.52 8.54 5.28
C THR A 114 -6.93 7.97 5.45
N SER A 115 -7.84 8.78 6.01
CA SER A 115 -9.27 8.43 6.13
C SER A 115 -10.03 8.38 4.80
N LYS A 116 -9.34 8.64 3.69
CA LYS A 116 -9.86 8.57 2.33
C LYS A 116 -9.16 7.47 1.50
N ALA A 117 -8.28 6.69 2.12
CA ALA A 117 -7.68 5.54 1.45
C ALA A 117 -8.77 4.54 1.02
N SER A 118 -8.50 3.81 -0.06
CA SER A 118 -9.50 2.91 -0.65
C SER A 118 -9.58 1.61 0.14
N LYS A 119 -10.76 1.01 0.20
CA LYS A 119 -11.05 -0.15 1.06
C LYS A 119 -10.51 -1.43 0.45
N SER A 120 -10.21 -2.40 1.30
CA SER A 120 -9.73 -3.71 0.89
C SER A 120 -10.89 -4.59 0.45
N TYR A 121 -10.71 -5.30 -0.67
CA TYR A 121 -11.70 -6.23 -1.21
C TYR A 121 -11.21 -7.67 -1.11
N PHE A 122 -12.05 -8.55 -0.57
CA PHE A 122 -11.71 -9.95 -0.31
C PHE A 122 -12.42 -10.95 -1.23
N GLY A 123 -12.98 -10.49 -2.36
CA GLY A 123 -13.64 -11.36 -3.35
C GLY A 123 -15.06 -11.82 -2.96
N GLU A 124 -15.58 -11.33 -1.84
CA GLU A 124 -16.89 -11.68 -1.28
C GLU A 124 -17.68 -10.41 -0.95
N PRO A 125 -18.99 -10.49 -0.62
CA PRO A 125 -19.75 -9.32 -0.18
C PRO A 125 -19.05 -8.58 0.97
N ILE A 126 -18.99 -7.25 0.86
CA ILE A 126 -18.24 -6.40 1.82
C ILE A 126 -18.80 -6.62 3.23
N CYS A 127 -17.93 -7.03 4.15
CA CYS A 127 -18.22 -7.00 5.57
C CYS A 127 -17.79 -5.63 6.14
N GLU A 128 -18.75 -4.83 6.60
CA GLU A 128 -18.45 -3.57 7.31
C GLU A 128 -18.51 -3.74 8.84
N THR A 129 -18.78 -4.96 9.32
CA THR A 129 -18.89 -5.23 10.75
C THR A 129 -17.49 -5.36 11.34
N ILE A 130 -17.14 -4.42 12.22
CA ILE A 130 -15.90 -4.50 12.98
C ILE A 130 -16.06 -5.57 14.07
N VAL A 131 -15.36 -6.69 13.90
CA VAL A 131 -15.30 -7.77 14.88
C VAL A 131 -13.97 -7.70 15.62
N ALA A 132 -14.00 -7.81 16.94
CA ALA A 132 -12.76 -7.86 17.72
C ALA A 132 -11.91 -9.06 17.30
N GLY A 133 -10.70 -8.80 16.78
CA GLY A 133 -9.78 -9.83 16.28
C GLY A 133 -9.84 -10.06 14.77
N ASP A 134 -10.77 -9.44 14.04
CA ASP A 134 -10.78 -9.39 12.57
C ASP A 134 -9.95 -8.18 12.15
N ILE A 135 -8.64 -8.39 12.04
CA ILE A 135 -7.64 -7.34 11.87
C ILE A 135 -7.51 -6.96 10.39
N ASN A 136 -7.62 -7.93 9.48
CA ASN A 136 -7.60 -7.62 8.04
C ASN A 136 -8.96 -7.08 7.55
N GLY A 137 -10.05 -7.36 8.28
CA GLY A 137 -11.39 -6.90 7.94
C GLY A 137 -12.09 -7.73 6.88
N ASP A 138 -11.75 -9.00 6.74
CA ASP A 138 -12.41 -9.92 5.81
C ASP A 138 -13.72 -10.50 6.35
N GLY A 139 -14.11 -10.13 7.58
CA GLY A 139 -15.30 -10.60 8.27
C GLY A 139 -15.11 -11.89 9.05
N GLN A 140 -13.90 -12.47 9.08
CA GLN A 140 -13.61 -13.73 9.73
C GLN A 140 -12.39 -13.64 10.64
N VAL A 141 -12.58 -13.82 11.94
CA VAL A 141 -11.45 -13.98 12.88
C VAL A 141 -10.76 -15.33 12.67
N ASN A 142 -9.56 -15.33 12.08
CA ASN A 142 -8.85 -16.53 11.67
C ASN A 142 -7.31 -16.41 11.80
N ARG A 143 -6.58 -17.34 11.17
CA ARG A 143 -5.10 -17.39 11.25
C ARG A 143 -4.44 -16.17 10.60
N VAL A 144 -5.04 -15.58 9.58
CA VAL A 144 -4.49 -14.41 8.88
C VAL A 144 -4.46 -13.20 9.82
N ASP A 145 -5.51 -12.99 10.61
CA ASP A 145 -5.52 -11.93 11.62
C ASP A 145 -4.44 -12.13 12.68
N LEU A 146 -4.29 -13.37 13.14
CA LEU A 146 -3.26 -13.72 14.09
C LEU A 146 -1.85 -13.48 13.52
N GLU A 147 -1.64 -13.74 12.24
CA GLU A 147 -0.35 -13.46 11.56
C GLU A 147 -0.07 -11.96 11.50
N ILE A 148 -1.06 -11.12 11.17
CA ILE A 148 -0.90 -9.65 11.16
C ILE A 148 -0.63 -9.14 12.58
N MET A 149 -1.33 -9.67 13.58
CA MET A 149 -1.07 -9.34 14.98
C MET A 149 0.35 -9.72 15.39
N ALA A 150 0.76 -10.95 15.07
CA ALA A 150 2.08 -11.48 15.43
C ALA A 150 3.20 -10.75 14.71
N LEU A 151 2.98 -10.31 13.46
CA LEU A 151 3.95 -9.52 12.69
C LEU A 151 4.30 -8.21 13.40
N HIS A 152 3.31 -7.56 14.01
CA HIS A 152 3.47 -6.31 14.74
C HIS A 152 3.83 -6.49 16.22
N TRP A 153 3.94 -7.74 16.68
CA TRP A 153 4.23 -8.02 18.08
C TRP A 153 5.71 -7.77 18.40
N THR A 154 5.99 -6.66 19.08
CA THR A 154 7.34 -6.33 19.56
C THR A 154 7.51 -6.77 21.02
N ASP A 155 8.56 -7.53 21.34
CA ASP A 155 8.85 -8.05 22.69
C ASP A 155 9.41 -7.01 23.69
N ASP A 156 9.16 -5.71 23.50
CA ASP A 156 9.89 -4.63 24.18
C ASP A 156 9.47 -4.35 25.65
N GLU A 157 8.81 -5.28 26.35
CA GLU A 157 8.79 -5.26 27.82
C GLU A 157 8.90 -6.67 28.40
N PRO A 158 9.97 -7.02 29.15
CA PRO A 158 9.96 -8.20 30.00
C PRO A 158 8.92 -7.98 31.11
N ILE A 159 7.99 -8.93 31.24
CA ILE A 159 7.09 -9.00 32.40
C ILE A 159 7.98 -9.09 33.65
N SER A 160 8.11 -8.00 34.40
CA SER A 160 8.69 -8.05 35.74
C SER A 160 7.67 -8.72 36.66
N PHE A 161 7.98 -9.96 37.05
CA PHE A 161 7.23 -10.65 38.09
C PHE A 161 7.51 -9.99 39.45
N PRO A 162 6.49 -9.84 40.32
CA PRO A 162 6.68 -9.39 41.70
C PRO A 162 7.48 -10.39 42.54
#